data_AF-A0A1Y5THX3-F1
#
_entry.id   AF-A0A1Y5THX3-F1
#
_cell.length_a   1.000
_cell.length_b   1.000
_cell.length_c   1.000
_cell.angle_alpha   90.00
_cell.angle_beta   90.00
_cell.angle_gamma   90.00
#
_symmetry.space_group_name_H-M   'P 1'
#
loop_
_entity.id
_entity.type
_entity.pdbx_description
1 polymer ?
#
loop_
_entity_poly.entity_id
_entity_poly.type
_entity_poly.pdbx_seq_one_letter_code
_entity_poly.pdbx_strand_id
1 'polypeptide(L)'
;MDLGRRKRAVVKLSGHIKFSDRSHPFEDVSPFVEALIDAFGPDGCIWGSDWPFLRVPERVDYGPLLDLFGAAVPDPAMRRKILWDTPNRLFGFDQVRA
;
A
#
# COMPACT_ATOMS: atom_id res chain seq x y z
N MET A 1 7.68 12.20 -5.82
CA MET A 1 6.41 12.22 -6.59
C MET A 1 6.58 12.23 -8.11
N ASP A 2 7.62 12.86 -8.70
CA ASP A 2 7.83 12.88 -10.17
C ASP A 2 7.88 11.49 -10.83
N LEU A 3 8.49 10.50 -10.18
CA LEU A 3 8.53 9.10 -10.68
C LEU A 3 7.13 8.51 -10.89
N GLY A 4 6.19 8.77 -9.97
CA GLY A 4 4.80 8.34 -10.08
C GLY A 4 4.09 9.06 -11.21
N ARG A 5 4.21 10.40 -11.28
CA ARG A 5 3.56 11.23 -12.31
C ARG A 5 4.05 10.86 -13.73
N ARG A 6 5.30 10.42 -13.87
CA ARG A 6 5.87 9.93 -15.14
C ARG A 6 5.67 8.42 -15.37
N LYS A 7 4.99 7.71 -14.47
CA LYS A 7 4.75 6.26 -14.54
C LYS A 7 6.03 5.43 -14.71
N ARG A 8 7.12 5.86 -14.05
CA ARG A 8 8.45 5.22 -14.12
C ARG A 8 8.75 4.29 -12.96
N ALA A 9 7.88 4.25 -11.96
CA ALA A 9 8.05 3.43 -10.76
C ALA A 9 6.70 2.99 -10.20
N VAL A 10 6.75 1.95 -9.36
CA VAL A 10 5.65 1.49 -8.52
C VAL A 10 6.05 1.72 -7.07
N VAL A 11 5.11 2.16 -6.23
CA VAL A 11 5.31 2.30 -4.78
C VAL A 11 4.51 1.24 -4.02
N LYS A 12 5.11 0.70 -2.97
CA LYS A 12 4.41 -0.17 -2.03
C LYS A 12 3.91 0.64 -0.84
N LEU A 13 2.60 0.61 -0.62
CA LEU A 13 1.92 1.16 0.55
C LEU A 13 1.94 0.10 1.65
N SER A 14 2.87 0.23 2.60
CA SER A 14 3.02 -0.73 3.70
C SER A 14 3.71 -0.10 4.92
N GLY A 15 3.75 -0.83 6.04
CA GLY A 15 4.73 -0.58 7.11
C GLY A 15 4.55 0.69 7.93
N HIS A 16 3.33 1.23 8.07
CA HIS A 16 3.04 2.53 8.71
C HIS A 16 3.68 2.63 10.10
N ILE A 17 3.56 1.56 10.88
CA ILE A 17 4.16 1.38 12.21
C ILE A 17 5.68 1.63 12.30
N LYS A 18 6.42 1.54 11.19
CA LYS A 18 7.89 1.70 11.19
C LYS A 18 8.34 3.14 11.10
N PHE A 19 7.47 4.05 10.69
CA PHE A 19 7.81 5.45 10.41
C PHE A 19 6.79 6.45 10.95
N SER A 20 5.69 5.95 11.54
CA SER A 20 4.76 6.72 12.33
C SER A 20 5.38 7.06 13.69
N ASP A 21 5.23 8.32 14.12
CA ASP A 21 5.54 8.75 15.48
C ASP A 21 4.33 8.56 16.42
N ARG A 22 3.18 8.17 15.88
CA ARG A 22 1.97 7.82 16.64
C ARG A 22 1.77 6.30 16.68
N SER A 23 1.11 5.80 17.71
CA SER A 23 0.56 4.43 17.71
C SER A 23 -0.57 4.31 16.68
N HIS A 24 -1.02 3.09 16.40
CA HIS A 24 -2.25 2.85 15.64
C HIS A 24 -3.38 3.82 16.06
N PRO A 25 -4.07 4.51 15.12
CA PRO A 25 -4.13 4.24 13.68
C PRO A 25 -3.08 4.94 12.79
N PHE A 26 -1.97 5.45 13.36
CA PHE A 26 -0.87 6.07 12.59
C PHE A 26 -1.31 7.32 11.80
N GLU A 27 -2.10 8.20 12.40
CA GLU A 27 -2.76 9.33 11.71
C GLU A 27 -1.78 10.29 11.00
N ASP A 28 -0.55 10.40 11.51
CA ASP A 28 0.55 11.18 10.93
C ASP A 28 1.08 10.62 9.60
N VAL A 29 0.75 9.36 9.28
CA VAL A 29 1.13 8.70 8.01
C VAL A 29 0.16 9.04 6.87
N SER A 30 -1.11 9.31 7.17
CA SER A 30 -2.17 9.50 6.17
C SER A 30 -1.81 10.51 5.06
N PRO A 31 -1.26 11.71 5.35
CA PRO A 31 -0.91 12.67 4.30
C PRO A 31 0.13 12.13 3.29
N PHE A 32 1.04 11.27 3.74
CA PHE A 32 2.04 10.65 2.86
C PHE A 32 1.43 9.58 1.97
N VAL A 33 0.53 8.76 2.52
CA VAL A 33 -0.20 7.73 1.77
C VAL A 33 -1.07 8.37 0.69
N GLU A 34 -1.82 9.41 1.05
CA GLU A 34 -2.65 10.18 0.11
C GLU A 34 -1.80 10.80 -1.01
N ALA A 35 -0.67 11.43 -0.68
CA ALA A 35 0.21 12.03 -1.66
C ALA A 35 0.87 11.00 -2.60
N LEU A 36 1.14 9.78 -2.11
CA LEU A 36 1.61 8.67 -2.93
C LEU A 36 0.51 8.18 -3.89
N ILE A 37 -0.71 8.01 -3.39
CA ILE A 37 -1.86 7.59 -4.21
C ILE A 37 -2.15 8.62 -5.30
N ASP A 38 -2.17 9.92 -4.97
CA ASP A 38 -2.35 11.00 -5.96
C ASP A 38 -1.27 10.96 -7.04
N ALA A 39 0.00 10.84 -6.63
CA ALA A 39 1.12 10.94 -7.57
C ALA A 39 1.29 9.69 -8.45
N PHE A 40 1.05 8.49 -7.92
CA PHE A 40 1.28 7.23 -8.63
C PHE A 40 0.01 6.66 -9.27
N GLY A 41 -1.16 7.04 -8.77
CA GLY A 41 -2.42 6.42 -9.13
C GLY A 41 -2.50 4.94 -8.73
N PRO A 42 -3.67 4.30 -8.91
CA PRO A 42 -3.87 2.90 -8.54
C PRO A 42 -3.03 1.92 -9.38
N ASP A 43 -2.67 2.30 -10.61
CA ASP A 43 -1.81 1.48 -11.49
C ASP A 43 -0.32 1.56 -11.12
N GLY A 44 0.07 2.51 -10.26
CA GLY A 44 1.43 2.71 -9.77
C GLY A 44 1.60 2.39 -8.27
N CYS A 45 0.56 1.88 -7.61
CA CYS A 45 0.60 1.50 -6.21
C CYS A 45 0.35 -0.01 -6.04
N ILE A 46 1.07 -0.61 -5.10
CA ILE A 46 0.77 -1.94 -4.56
C ILE A 46 0.62 -1.84 -3.05
N TRP A 47 -0.11 -2.77 -2.43
CA TRP A 47 -0.21 -2.86 -0.97
C TRP A 47 0.51 -4.12 -0.47
N GLY A 48 1.05 -4.06 0.75
CA GLY A 48 1.58 -5.23 1.43
C GLY A 48 1.46 -5.10 2.94
N SER A 49 1.26 -6.22 3.63
CA SER A 49 1.14 -6.25 5.10
C SER A 49 2.47 -5.99 5.82
N ASP A 50 3.59 -6.32 5.18
CA ASP A 50 4.92 -6.43 5.81
C ASP A 50 5.02 -7.48 6.93
N TRP A 51 4.17 -8.51 6.90
CA TRP A 51 4.38 -9.72 7.71
C TRP A 51 5.77 -10.31 7.42
N PRO A 52 6.55 -10.79 8.43
CA PRO A 52 6.17 -11.11 9.82
C PRO A 52 6.33 -9.98 10.84
N PHE A 53 6.18 -8.71 10.45
CA PHE A 53 6.18 -7.54 11.35
C PHE A 53 7.45 -7.46 12.21
N LEU A 54 8.61 -7.56 11.56
CA LEU A 54 9.90 -7.52 12.24
C LEU A 54 10.17 -6.15 12.88
N ARG A 55 10.65 -6.16 14.13
CA ARG A 55 11.12 -4.98 14.89
C ARG A 55 10.08 -3.86 15.03
N VAL A 56 8.82 -4.23 15.18
CA VAL A 56 7.75 -3.28 15.45
C VAL A 56 7.60 -3.02 16.97
N PRO A 57 7.31 -1.78 17.40
CA PRO A 57 7.18 -1.43 18.82
C PRO A 57 5.86 -1.89 19.44
N GLU A 58 4.86 -2.23 18.62
CA GLU A 58 3.53 -2.64 19.07
C GLU A 58 2.97 -3.79 18.22
N ARG A 59 1.94 -4.46 18.73
CA ARG A 59 1.28 -5.57 18.05
C ARG A 59 0.62 -5.10 16.75
N VAL A 60 0.78 -5.89 15.69
CA VAL A 60 0.14 -5.67 14.39
C VAL A 60 -0.67 -6.89 14.02
N ASP A 61 -1.92 -6.66 13.60
CA ASP A 61 -2.82 -7.67 13.07
C ASP A 61 -3.26 -7.27 11.66
N TYR A 62 -3.61 -8.26 10.83
CA TYR A 62 -4.00 -8.00 9.43
C TYR A 62 -5.27 -7.16 9.30
N GLY A 63 -6.27 -7.39 10.15
CA GLY A 63 -7.56 -6.69 10.11
C GLY A 63 -7.41 -5.17 10.17
N PRO A 64 -6.79 -4.62 11.24
CA PRO A 64 -6.55 -3.18 11.35
C PRO A 64 -5.77 -2.60 10.17
N LEU A 65 -4.77 -3.32 9.62
CA LEU A 65 -4.03 -2.84 8.44
C LEU A 65 -4.91 -2.76 7.19
N LEU A 66 -5.82 -3.72 7.00
CA LEU A 66 -6.78 -3.73 5.90
C LEU A 66 -7.84 -2.62 6.08
N ASP A 67 -8.25 -2.33 7.32
CA ASP A 67 -9.16 -1.23 7.63
C ASP A 67 -8.52 0.13 7.29
N LEU A 68 -7.26 0.34 7.68
CA LEU A 68 -6.48 1.54 7.32
C LEU A 68 -6.37 1.71 5.80
N PHE A 69 -6.06 0.63 5.08
CA PHE A 69 -6.01 0.66 3.61
C PHE A 69 -7.38 0.97 3.00
N GLY A 70 -8.45 0.38 3.54
CA GLY A 70 -9.83 0.63 3.10
C GLY A 70 -10.26 2.08 3.32
N ALA A 71 -9.84 2.69 4.42
CA ALA A 71 -10.08 4.11 4.70
C ALA A 71 -9.33 5.03 3.73
N ALA A 72 -8.07 4.73 3.43
CA ALA A 72 -7.25 5.50 2.47
C ALA A 72 -7.71 5.31 1.01
N VAL A 73 -8.28 4.14 0.66
CA VAL A 73 -8.76 3.81 -0.68
C VAL A 73 -10.21 3.34 -0.62
N PRO A 74 -11.18 4.28 -0.51
CA PRO A 74 -12.59 3.94 -0.33
C PRO A 74 -13.22 3.32 -1.58
N ASP A 75 -12.72 3.64 -2.78
CA ASP A 75 -13.21 3.10 -4.05
C ASP A 75 -12.80 1.61 -4.23
N PRO A 76 -13.77 0.67 -4.31
CA PRO A 76 -13.48 -0.74 -4.56
C PRO A 76 -12.70 -1.02 -5.85
N ALA A 77 -12.91 -0.22 -6.91
CA ALA A 77 -12.21 -0.39 -8.18
C ALA A 77 -10.72 -0.03 -8.04
N MET A 78 -10.41 1.06 -7.33
CA MET A 78 -9.03 1.39 -6.97
C MET A 78 -8.40 0.33 -6.07
N ARG A 79 -9.14 -0.18 -5.07
CA ARG A 79 -8.63 -1.28 -4.21
C ARG A 79 -8.26 -2.51 -5.02
N ARG A 80 -9.11 -2.92 -5.98
CA ARG A 80 -8.82 -4.07 -6.84
C ARG A 80 -7.53 -3.90 -7.63
N LYS A 81 -7.30 -2.71 -8.19
CA LYS A 81 -6.04 -2.41 -8.89
C LYS A 81 -4.82 -2.54 -7.99
N ILE A 82 -4.87 -1.92 -6.81
CA ILE A 82 -3.72 -1.86 -5.88
C ILE A 82 -3.44 -3.24 -5.25
N LEU A 83 -4.48 -4.02 -4.95
CA LEU A 83 -4.37 -5.33 -4.31
C LEU A 83 -4.11 -6.47 -5.30
N TRP A 84 -4.52 -6.36 -6.57
CA TRP A 84 -4.45 -7.45 -7.53
C TRP A 84 -3.90 -7.05 -8.89
N ASP A 85 -4.57 -6.16 -9.63
CA ASP A 85 -4.22 -5.96 -11.06
C ASP A 85 -2.79 -5.41 -11.24
N THR A 86 -2.39 -4.45 -10.39
CA THR A 86 -1.04 -3.86 -10.40
C THR A 86 0.02 -4.88 -9.95
N PRO A 87 -0.12 -5.57 -8.79
CA PRO A 87 0.78 -6.66 -8.43
C PRO A 87 0.89 -7.75 -9.51
N ASN A 88 -0.22 -8.21 -10.07
CA ASN A 88 -0.23 -9.26 -11.08
C ASN A 88 0.49 -8.82 -12.37
N ARG A 89 0.29 -7.58 -12.82
CA ARG A 89 1.06 -7.02 -13.94
C ARG A 89 2.56 -6.91 -13.65
N LEU A 90 2.93 -6.62 -12.40
CA LEU A 90 4.33 -6.45 -12.00
C LEU A 90 5.07 -7.77 -11.80
N PHE A 91 4.41 -8.76 -11.20
CA PHE A 91 5.02 -10.03 -10.79
C PHE A 91 4.64 -11.22 -11.68
N GLY A 92 3.65 -11.06 -12.55
CA GLY A 92 3.25 -12.09 -13.54
C GLY A 92 2.57 -13.31 -12.92
N PHE A 93 1.74 -13.15 -11.89
CA PHE A 93 1.09 -14.29 -11.20
C PHE A 93 0.22 -15.14 -12.14
N ASP A 94 -0.43 -14.52 -13.12
CA ASP A 94 -1.23 -15.22 -14.13
C ASP A 94 -0.39 -15.73 -15.33
N GLN A 95 0.92 -15.45 -15.36
CA GLN A 95 1.82 -15.81 -16.46
C GLN A 95 2.70 -17.03 -16.13
N VAL A 96 2.49 -17.67 -14.98
CA VAL A 96 3.17 -18.92 -14.64
C VAL A 96 2.64 -20.01 -15.57
N ARG A 97 3.43 -20.32 -16.61
CA ARG A 97 3.19 -21.51 -17.45
C ARG A 97 3.27 -22.75 -16.57
N ALA A 98 2.25 -23.60 -16.66
CA ALA A 98 2.29 -24.98 -16.14
C ALA A 98 3.36 -25.81 -16.86
#